data_AF-A0A3N9WY32-F1
#
_entry.id   AF-A0A3N9WY32-F1
#
_cell.length_a   1.000
_cell.length_b   1.000
_cell.length_c   1.000
_cell.angle_alpha   90.00
_cell.angle_beta   90.00
_cell.angle_gamma   90.00
#
_symmetry.space_group_name_H-M   'P 1'
#
loop_
_entity.id
_entity.type
_entity.pdbx_description
1 polymer ?
#
loop_
_entity_poly.entity_id
_entity_poly.type
_entity_poly.pdbx_seq_one_letter_code
_entity_poly.pdbx_strand_id
1 'polypeptide(L)'
;MSTDPYTALGAFLTAYEAQRLATVLQASGTSGQALKEVHAARRGEAKRLLLASELGPEHRDNSVAVLRAIAGARSVRTAISPVWTMPGVEATTGRLTSEAQRIIDDARMSIVCSSFNFTPHSGMWTALKNAARRPGLSVTVYLDAHAGSPAAVAAHLPKATVLRTLTPPGGHHPLVSHAKFIVVDRVITLLTSANFSYSAENTNIELGLLVGTAPGSVDSRV
;
A
#
# COMPACT_ATOMS: atom_id res chain seq x y z
N MET A 1 -13.47 -9.10 22.21
CA MET A 1 -13.99 -9.81 21.03
C MET A 1 -13.09 -11.00 20.82
N SER A 2 -13.59 -12.23 20.87
CA SER A 2 -12.76 -13.39 20.51
C SER A 2 -12.41 -13.25 19.03
N THR A 3 -11.12 -13.15 18.72
CA THR A 3 -10.65 -13.14 17.34
C THR A 3 -11.09 -14.43 16.65
N ASP A 4 -11.73 -14.29 15.49
CA ASP A 4 -12.09 -15.41 14.61
C ASP A 4 -10.85 -16.32 14.38
N PRO A 5 -10.97 -17.65 14.61
CA PRO A 5 -9.85 -18.57 14.55
C PRO A 5 -9.18 -18.59 13.16
N TYR A 6 -9.93 -18.43 12.08
CA TYR A 6 -9.37 -18.34 10.72
C TYR A 6 -8.49 -17.10 10.53
N THR A 7 -8.96 -15.95 11.02
CA THR A 7 -8.18 -14.70 11.03
C THR A 7 -6.90 -14.85 11.86
N ALA A 8 -6.99 -15.45 13.05
CA ALA A 8 -5.82 -15.68 13.91
C ALA A 8 -4.81 -16.64 13.26
N LEU A 9 -5.28 -17.72 12.65
CA LEU A 9 -4.44 -18.67 11.90
C LEU A 9 -3.75 -17.99 10.70
N GLY A 10 -4.50 -17.20 9.92
CA GLY A 10 -3.98 -16.47 8.77
C GLY A 10 -2.95 -15.40 9.14
N ALA A 11 -3.11 -14.74 10.30
CA ALA A 11 -2.14 -13.80 10.85
C ALA A 11 -0.88 -14.51 11.39
N PHE A 12 -1.05 -15.70 11.97
CA PHE A 12 0.04 -16.47 12.56
C PHE A 12 0.94 -17.13 11.50
N LEU A 13 0.37 -17.86 10.53
CA LEU A 13 1.17 -18.61 9.56
C LEU A 13 1.90 -17.69 8.57
N THR A 14 3.13 -18.06 8.24
CA THR A 14 3.80 -17.51 7.05
C THR A 14 3.26 -18.13 5.77
N ALA A 15 3.48 -17.48 4.62
CA ALA A 15 3.12 -18.03 3.32
C ALA A 15 3.72 -19.42 3.08
N TYR A 16 4.98 -19.59 3.46
CA TYR A 16 5.73 -20.83 3.30
C TYR A 16 5.18 -21.96 4.17
N GLU A 17 4.95 -21.70 5.46
CA GLU A 17 4.38 -22.69 6.39
C GLU A 17 2.98 -23.14 5.91
N ALA A 18 2.12 -22.19 5.53
CA ALA A 18 0.79 -22.50 5.04
C ALA A 18 0.83 -23.35 3.75
N GLN A 19 1.71 -23.02 2.80
CA GLN A 19 1.90 -23.79 1.57
C GLN A 19 2.37 -25.22 1.88
N ARG A 20 3.37 -25.38 2.76
CA ARG A 20 3.93 -26.69 3.10
C ARG A 20 2.94 -27.56 3.86
N LEU A 21 2.20 -26.99 4.82
CA LEU A 21 1.09 -27.65 5.50
C LEU A 21 0.05 -28.17 4.50
N ALA A 22 -0.36 -27.33 3.54
CA ALA A 22 -1.31 -27.71 2.50
C ALA A 22 -0.77 -28.86 1.63
N THR A 23 0.50 -28.80 1.21
CA THR A 23 1.14 -29.85 0.42
C THR A 23 1.13 -31.19 1.15
N VAL A 24 1.48 -31.21 2.44
CA VAL A 24 1.50 -32.46 3.23
C VAL A 24 0.09 -33.03 3.40
N LEU A 25 -0.90 -32.20 3.73
CA LEU A 25 -2.29 -32.65 3.87
C LEU A 25 -2.87 -33.16 2.54
N GLN A 26 -2.55 -32.49 1.43
CA GLN A 26 -2.95 -32.91 0.09
C GLN A 26 -2.35 -34.27 -0.27
N ALA A 27 -1.11 -34.54 0.14
CA ALA A 27 -0.45 -35.84 0.02
C ALA A 27 -0.95 -36.88 1.05
N SER A 28 -2.12 -36.65 1.66
CA SER A 28 -2.73 -37.50 2.69
C SER A 28 -1.88 -37.69 3.95
N GLY A 29 -0.97 -36.75 4.25
CA GLY A 29 -0.22 -36.72 5.49
C GLY A 29 -1.12 -36.42 6.71
N THR A 30 -0.71 -36.92 7.87
CA THR A 30 -1.35 -36.66 9.16
C THR A 30 -1.06 -35.24 9.67
N SER A 31 -1.86 -34.76 10.63
CA SER A 31 -1.58 -33.47 11.31
C SER A 31 -0.19 -33.40 11.92
N GLY A 32 0.31 -34.51 12.48
CA GLY A 32 1.65 -34.58 13.05
C GLY A 32 2.76 -34.43 12.01
N GLN A 33 2.59 -35.03 10.82
CA GLN A 33 3.51 -34.85 9.71
C GLN A 33 3.46 -33.42 9.17
N ALA A 34 2.26 -32.87 8.98
CA ALA A 34 2.09 -31.50 8.51
C ALA A 34 2.74 -30.49 9.47
N LEU A 35 2.54 -30.63 10.78
CA LEU A 35 3.12 -29.74 11.79
C LEU A 35 4.66 -29.75 11.82
N LYS A 36 5.34 -30.74 11.23
CA LYS A 36 6.81 -30.72 11.11
C LYS A 36 7.29 -29.58 10.21
N GLU A 37 6.45 -29.11 9.29
CA GLU A 37 6.71 -27.98 8.40
C GLU A 37 6.71 -26.62 9.11
N VAL A 38 6.21 -26.57 10.34
CA VAL A 38 6.27 -25.40 11.22
C VAL A 38 7.46 -25.54 12.16
N HIS A 39 8.16 -24.42 12.41
CA HIS A 39 9.29 -24.39 13.35
C HIS A 39 8.88 -24.94 14.73
N ALA A 40 9.74 -25.74 15.37
CA ALA A 40 9.40 -26.51 16.58
C ALA A 40 8.78 -25.64 17.70
N ALA A 41 9.34 -24.45 17.95
CA ALA A 41 8.85 -23.51 18.96
C ALA A 41 7.42 -22.98 18.71
N ARG A 42 6.91 -23.11 17.48
CA ARG A 42 5.61 -22.58 17.04
C ARG A 42 4.54 -23.65 16.85
N ARG A 43 4.91 -24.94 16.90
CA ARG A 43 4.00 -26.06 16.58
C ARG A 43 2.81 -26.18 17.52
N GLY A 44 3.00 -25.89 18.81
CA GLY A 44 1.91 -25.92 19.79
C GLY A 44 0.80 -24.94 19.42
N GLU A 45 1.18 -23.71 19.10
CA GLU A 45 0.24 -22.67 18.70
C GLU A 45 -0.36 -22.93 17.31
N ALA A 46 0.44 -23.38 16.34
CA ALA A 46 -0.06 -23.80 15.03
C ALA A 46 -1.12 -24.89 15.15
N LYS A 47 -0.87 -25.91 15.98
CA LYS A 47 -1.81 -27.00 16.26
C LYS A 47 -3.10 -26.46 16.88
N ARG A 48 -2.99 -25.58 17.88
CA ARG A 48 -4.15 -24.97 18.54
C ARG A 48 -5.02 -24.20 17.55
N LEU A 49 -4.41 -23.38 16.69
CA LEU A 49 -5.12 -22.57 15.70
C LEU A 49 -5.74 -23.40 14.57
N LEU A 50 -5.04 -24.45 14.10
CA LEU A 50 -5.58 -25.39 13.13
C LEU A 50 -6.83 -26.11 13.68
N LEU A 51 -6.75 -26.61 14.92
CA LEU A 51 -7.89 -27.25 15.59
C LEU A 51 -9.05 -26.28 15.80
N ALA A 52 -8.77 -25.06 16.26
CA ALA A 52 -9.79 -24.03 16.46
C ALA A 52 -10.46 -23.57 15.14
N SER A 53 -9.79 -23.77 14.00
CA SER A 53 -10.30 -23.48 12.66
C SER A 53 -10.88 -24.71 11.96
N GLU A 54 -11.01 -25.84 12.69
CA GLU A 54 -11.49 -27.13 12.15
C GLU A 54 -10.69 -27.61 10.93
N LEU A 55 -9.38 -27.30 10.90
CA LEU A 55 -8.48 -27.70 9.83
C LEU A 55 -7.64 -28.91 10.22
N GLY A 56 -7.61 -29.90 9.35
CA GLY A 56 -6.91 -31.16 9.55
C GLY A 56 -7.22 -32.20 8.47
N PRO A 57 -6.64 -33.40 8.59
CA PRO A 57 -6.82 -34.48 7.62
C PRO A 57 -8.29 -34.97 7.52
N GLU A 58 -9.08 -34.79 8.58
CA GLU A 58 -10.52 -35.12 8.61
C GLU A 58 -11.35 -34.25 7.65
N HIS A 59 -10.90 -33.00 7.42
CA HIS A 59 -11.52 -32.03 6.51
C HIS A 59 -10.52 -31.61 5.44
N ARG A 60 -9.87 -32.60 4.80
CA ARG A 60 -8.69 -32.41 3.95
C ARG A 60 -8.87 -31.34 2.88
N ASP A 61 -9.91 -31.44 2.06
CA ASP A 61 -10.08 -30.55 0.91
C ASP A 61 -10.28 -29.09 1.35
N ASN A 62 -11.11 -28.86 2.37
CA ASN A 62 -11.30 -27.54 2.96
C ASN A 62 -10.00 -27.01 3.59
N SER A 63 -9.27 -27.86 4.31
CA SER A 63 -8.00 -27.50 4.94
C SER A 63 -6.95 -27.10 3.91
N VAL A 64 -6.82 -27.86 2.83
CA VAL A 64 -5.91 -27.53 1.72
C VAL A 64 -6.34 -26.22 1.05
N ALA A 65 -7.63 -26.01 0.81
CA ALA A 65 -8.14 -24.78 0.20
C ALA A 65 -7.83 -23.54 1.07
N VAL A 66 -8.16 -23.59 2.37
CA VAL A 66 -7.91 -22.48 3.30
C VAL A 66 -6.41 -22.22 3.46
N LEU A 67 -5.59 -23.25 3.63
CA LEU A 67 -4.14 -23.08 3.76
C LEU A 67 -3.50 -22.52 2.50
N ARG A 68 -3.98 -22.91 1.31
CA ARG A 68 -3.54 -22.29 0.04
C ARG A 68 -3.99 -20.85 -0.09
N ALA A 69 -5.20 -20.51 0.37
CA ALA A 69 -5.66 -19.13 0.40
C ALA A 69 -4.80 -18.27 1.33
N ILE A 70 -4.45 -18.77 2.53
CA ILE A 70 -3.52 -18.12 3.45
C ILE A 70 -2.14 -17.98 2.80
N ALA A 71 -1.63 -19.05 2.17
CA ALA A 71 -0.34 -19.01 1.48
C ALA A 71 -0.33 -17.94 0.39
N GLY A 72 -1.35 -17.90 -0.46
CA GLY A 72 -1.52 -16.88 -1.50
C GLY A 72 -1.60 -15.46 -0.93
N ALA A 73 -2.46 -15.23 0.06
CA ALA A 73 -2.61 -13.94 0.71
C ALA A 73 -1.31 -13.44 1.36
N ARG A 74 -0.53 -14.35 1.96
CA ARG A 74 0.76 -14.04 2.60
C ARG A 74 1.95 -14.02 1.62
N SER A 75 1.77 -14.56 0.42
CA SER A 75 2.80 -14.60 -0.63
C SER A 75 2.98 -13.25 -1.32
N VAL A 76 2.02 -12.34 -1.15
CA VAL A 76 2.14 -10.94 -1.57
C VAL A 76 3.27 -10.29 -0.78
N ARG A 77 4.49 -10.39 -1.30
CA ARG A 77 5.57 -9.50 -0.89
C ARG A 77 5.15 -8.11 -1.32
N THR A 78 5.09 -7.18 -0.36
CA THR A 78 5.00 -5.77 -0.69
C THR A 78 6.26 -5.42 -1.47
N ALA A 79 6.14 -5.30 -2.79
CA ALA A 79 7.24 -4.87 -3.65
C ALA A 79 7.64 -3.45 -3.22
N ILE A 80 8.93 -3.21 -3.09
CA ILE A 80 9.48 -1.88 -2.88
C ILE A 80 10.35 -1.59 -4.10
N SER A 81 9.89 -0.68 -4.94
CA SER A 81 10.59 -0.28 -6.17
C SER A 81 11.09 1.16 -6.03
N PRO A 82 12.38 1.43 -6.25
CA PRO A 82 12.85 2.80 -6.34
C PRO A 82 12.28 3.48 -7.58
N VAL A 83 11.90 4.74 -7.43
CA VAL A 83 11.42 5.61 -8.51
C VAL A 83 12.11 6.97 -8.42
N TRP A 84 12.28 7.62 -9.55
CA TRP A 84 12.90 8.94 -9.65
C TRP A 84 12.37 9.75 -10.83
N THR A 85 12.47 11.06 -10.70
CA THR A 85 12.41 12.01 -11.82
C THR A 85 13.83 12.53 -12.03
N MET A 86 14.33 12.52 -13.27
CA MET A 86 15.62 13.10 -13.62
C MET A 86 15.54 13.71 -15.03
N PRO A 87 15.89 14.99 -15.20
CA PRO A 87 15.97 15.60 -16.53
C PRO A 87 17.14 15.01 -17.34
N GLY A 88 16.93 14.78 -18.65
CA GLY A 88 17.94 14.23 -19.56
C GLY A 88 17.56 12.87 -20.17
N VAL A 89 18.42 12.35 -21.06
CA VAL A 89 18.18 11.11 -21.84
C VAL A 89 18.56 9.81 -21.11
N GLU A 90 19.12 9.89 -19.90
CA GLU A 90 19.75 8.73 -19.23
C GLU A 90 18.84 8.01 -18.22
N ALA A 91 17.60 8.48 -17.99
CA ALA A 91 16.66 7.86 -17.06
C ALA A 91 15.61 7.00 -17.81
N THR A 92 16.03 5.85 -18.33
CA THR A 92 15.16 4.92 -19.09
C THR A 92 14.26 4.05 -18.22
N THR A 93 14.53 3.93 -16.92
CA THR A 93 13.73 3.17 -15.95
C THR A 93 13.50 4.02 -14.70
N GLY A 94 12.37 3.89 -14.00
CA GLY A 94 12.12 4.56 -12.72
C GLY A 94 11.19 5.78 -12.70
N ARG A 95 10.43 6.12 -13.75
CA ARG A 95 9.65 7.37 -13.87
C ARG A 95 8.65 7.65 -12.72
N LEU A 96 9.06 8.47 -11.75
CA LEU A 96 8.24 8.86 -10.59
C LEU A 96 6.96 9.62 -10.97
N THR A 97 7.06 10.59 -11.87
CA THR A 97 5.90 11.38 -12.32
C THR A 97 4.82 10.52 -12.98
N SER A 98 5.21 9.58 -13.85
CA SER A 98 4.24 8.69 -14.50
C SER A 98 3.66 7.66 -13.52
N GLU A 99 4.45 7.17 -12.56
CA GLU A 99 3.93 6.27 -11.52
C GLU A 99 2.91 6.98 -10.62
N ALA A 100 3.16 8.24 -10.24
CA ALA A 100 2.22 9.04 -9.45
C ALA A 100 0.86 9.20 -10.17
N GLN A 101 0.89 9.50 -11.47
CA GLN A 101 -0.35 9.61 -12.26
C GLN A 101 -1.05 8.26 -12.38
N ARG A 102 -0.31 7.20 -12.72
CA ARG A 102 -0.86 5.85 -12.91
C ARG A 102 -1.58 5.34 -11.68
N ILE A 103 -0.96 5.44 -10.49
CA ILE A 103 -1.58 4.94 -9.26
C ILE A 103 -2.82 5.76 -8.86
N ILE A 104 -2.85 7.06 -9.15
CA ILE A 104 -4.05 7.90 -8.94
C ILE A 104 -5.16 7.45 -9.88
N ASP A 105 -4.85 7.23 -11.16
CA ASP A 105 -5.82 6.82 -12.16
C ASP A 105 -6.39 5.41 -11.87
N ASP A 106 -5.59 4.51 -11.31
CA ASP A 106 -6.01 3.15 -10.92
C ASP A 106 -6.82 3.08 -9.60
N ALA A 107 -6.91 4.18 -8.84
CA ALA A 107 -7.57 4.22 -7.54
C ALA A 107 -9.07 3.88 -7.59
N ARG A 108 -9.52 3.02 -6.66
CA ARG A 108 -10.91 2.52 -6.61
C ARG A 108 -11.70 2.99 -5.40
N MET A 109 -11.05 3.21 -4.26
CA MET A 109 -11.70 3.45 -2.96
C MET A 109 -11.22 4.73 -2.28
N SER A 110 -9.91 4.96 -2.23
CA SER A 110 -9.36 6.11 -1.53
C SER A 110 -8.01 6.57 -2.06
N ILE A 111 -7.80 7.87 -2.09
CA ILE A 111 -6.49 8.51 -2.24
C ILE A 111 -6.25 9.38 -1.02
N VAL A 112 -5.09 9.20 -0.37
CA VAL A 112 -4.61 10.08 0.68
C VAL A 112 -3.22 10.57 0.29
N CYS A 113 -3.03 11.87 0.15
CA CYS A 113 -1.74 12.41 -0.26
C CYS A 113 -1.33 13.63 0.55
N SER A 114 -0.04 13.93 0.53
CA SER A 114 0.54 15.13 1.13
C SER A 114 1.53 15.75 0.16
N SER A 115 1.64 17.08 0.21
CA SER A 115 2.75 17.80 -0.40
C SER A 115 3.03 19.07 0.39
N PHE A 116 4.30 19.49 0.45
CA PHE A 116 4.64 20.76 1.07
C PHE A 116 4.15 21.92 0.20
N ASN A 117 4.45 21.85 -1.10
CA ASN A 117 3.93 22.80 -2.08
C ASN A 117 3.11 22.07 -3.13
N PHE A 118 1.87 22.53 -3.36
CA PHE A 118 0.98 22.02 -4.39
C PHE A 118 0.53 23.17 -5.30
N THR A 119 0.98 23.14 -6.56
CA THR A 119 0.78 24.24 -7.51
C THR A 119 -0.13 23.85 -8.69
N PRO A 120 -0.83 24.81 -9.32
CA PRO A 120 -1.73 24.53 -10.45
C PRO A 120 -1.09 23.93 -11.71
N HIS A 121 0.23 24.06 -11.86
CA HIS A 121 0.96 23.55 -13.03
C HIS A 121 1.46 22.11 -12.86
N SER A 122 1.19 21.50 -11.69
CA SER A 122 1.45 20.08 -11.44
C SER A 122 0.46 19.21 -12.20
N GLY A 123 0.93 18.10 -12.78
CA GLY A 123 0.07 17.06 -13.32
C GLY A 123 -0.89 16.48 -12.27
N MET A 124 -0.47 16.48 -10.98
CA MET A 124 -1.32 16.05 -9.86
C MET A 124 -2.55 16.96 -9.67
N TRP A 125 -2.48 18.22 -10.08
CA TRP A 125 -3.60 19.16 -10.01
C TRP A 125 -4.80 18.62 -10.78
N THR A 126 -4.59 18.20 -12.02
CA THR A 126 -5.64 17.64 -12.87
C THR A 126 -6.01 16.21 -12.44
N ALA A 127 -5.02 15.36 -12.14
CA ALA A 127 -5.25 13.96 -11.78
C ALA A 127 -6.13 13.83 -10.51
N LEU A 128 -5.82 14.58 -9.45
CA LEU A 128 -6.60 14.54 -8.20
C LEU A 128 -8.01 15.12 -8.38
N LYS A 129 -8.20 16.12 -9.25
CA LYS A 129 -9.53 16.65 -9.58
C LYS A 129 -10.40 15.63 -10.30
N ASN A 130 -9.82 14.93 -11.27
CA ASN A 130 -10.51 13.86 -11.97
C ASN A 130 -10.87 12.73 -11.00
N ALA A 131 -9.92 12.35 -10.14
CA ALA A 131 -10.15 11.34 -9.11
C ALA A 131 -11.29 11.73 -8.15
N ALA A 132 -11.26 12.94 -7.59
CA ALA A 132 -12.29 13.41 -6.66
C ALA A 132 -13.71 13.51 -7.27
N ARG A 133 -13.83 13.46 -8.61
CA ARG A 133 -15.12 13.44 -9.31
C ARG A 133 -15.72 12.04 -9.45
N ARG A 134 -14.91 10.98 -9.31
CA ARG A 134 -15.36 9.59 -9.48
C ARG A 134 -16.29 9.18 -8.33
N PRO A 135 -17.48 8.62 -8.61
CA PRO A 135 -18.37 8.12 -7.56
C PRO A 135 -17.71 7.03 -6.72
N GLY A 136 -17.87 7.10 -5.39
CA GLY A 136 -17.34 6.09 -4.46
C GLY A 136 -15.84 6.22 -4.15
N LEU A 137 -15.11 7.11 -4.82
CA LEU A 137 -13.70 7.38 -4.54
C LEU A 137 -13.55 8.57 -3.58
N SER A 138 -12.93 8.32 -2.43
CA SER A 138 -12.56 9.36 -1.47
C SER A 138 -11.19 9.95 -1.78
N VAL A 139 -11.02 11.27 -1.64
CA VAL A 139 -9.72 11.95 -1.80
C VAL A 139 -9.47 12.84 -0.59
N THR A 140 -8.33 12.66 0.06
CA THR A 140 -7.86 13.49 1.17
C THR A 140 -6.46 14.05 0.86
N VAL A 141 -6.29 15.36 0.98
CA VAL A 141 -5.03 16.06 0.72
C VAL A 141 -4.58 16.79 1.97
N TYR A 142 -3.37 16.49 2.46
CA TYR A 142 -2.71 17.19 3.55
C TYR A 142 -1.71 18.21 3.00
N LEU A 143 -1.77 19.43 3.50
CA LEU A 143 -0.94 20.53 3.03
C LEU A 143 -0.28 21.28 4.18
N ASP A 144 0.83 21.92 3.87
CA ASP A 144 1.34 23.00 4.70
C ASP A 144 0.46 24.26 4.54
N ALA A 145 0.22 24.99 5.65
CA ALA A 145 -0.59 26.19 5.62
C ALA A 145 0.05 27.38 4.89
N HIS A 146 1.38 27.39 4.74
CA HIS A 146 2.16 28.56 4.33
C HIS A 146 3.00 28.36 3.07
N ALA A 147 3.32 27.12 2.68
CA ALA A 147 4.17 26.83 1.51
C ALA A 147 3.44 26.82 0.15
N GLY A 148 2.18 27.28 0.12
CA GLY A 148 1.34 27.37 -1.06
C GLY A 148 -0.03 27.99 -0.72
N SER A 149 -1.06 27.68 -1.51
CA SER A 149 -2.43 28.11 -1.23
C SER A 149 -3.37 26.92 -1.00
N PRO A 150 -3.51 26.43 0.24
CA PRO A 150 -4.50 25.42 0.58
C PRO A 150 -5.93 25.82 0.20
N ALA A 151 -6.25 27.11 0.23
CA ALA A 151 -7.55 27.63 -0.20
C ALA A 151 -7.77 27.42 -1.70
N ALA A 152 -6.76 27.66 -2.54
CA ALA A 152 -6.85 27.39 -3.97
C ALA A 152 -6.98 25.89 -4.26
N VAL A 153 -6.24 25.04 -3.51
CA VAL A 153 -6.37 23.57 -3.63
C VAL A 153 -7.78 23.12 -3.26
N ALA A 154 -8.33 23.59 -2.14
CA ALA A 154 -9.69 23.28 -1.70
C ALA A 154 -10.74 23.74 -2.73
N ALA A 155 -10.59 24.94 -3.29
CA ALA A 155 -11.48 25.44 -4.34
C ALA A 155 -11.43 24.58 -5.62
N HIS A 156 -10.24 24.06 -5.97
CA HIS A 156 -10.06 23.20 -7.14
C HIS A 156 -10.55 21.77 -6.93
N LEU A 157 -10.53 21.29 -5.69
CA LEU A 157 -10.95 19.94 -5.28
C LEU A 157 -12.20 19.98 -4.36
N PRO A 158 -13.36 20.48 -4.83
CA PRO A 158 -14.53 20.73 -3.97
C PRO A 158 -15.18 19.46 -3.41
N LYS A 159 -14.82 18.27 -3.92
CA LYS A 159 -15.30 16.97 -3.45
C LYS A 159 -14.26 16.20 -2.61
N ALA A 160 -13.08 16.79 -2.40
CA ALA A 160 -12.02 16.21 -1.58
C ALA A 160 -12.02 16.82 -0.18
N THR A 161 -11.47 16.08 0.77
CA THR A 161 -11.12 16.61 2.09
C THR A 161 -9.75 17.26 2.00
N VAL A 162 -9.66 18.58 2.15
CA VAL A 162 -8.38 19.29 2.18
C VAL A 162 -8.06 19.72 3.60
N LEU A 163 -6.98 19.18 4.13
CA LEU A 163 -6.47 19.45 5.47
C LEU A 163 -5.17 20.26 5.35
N ARG A 164 -4.96 21.18 6.27
CA ARG A 164 -3.73 21.97 6.36
C ARG A 164 -3.17 21.96 7.76
N THR A 165 -1.87 22.20 7.90
CA THR A 165 -1.28 22.50 9.20
C THR A 165 -1.92 23.74 9.83
N LEU A 166 -1.74 23.91 11.13
CA LEU A 166 -2.25 25.04 11.88
C LEU A 166 -1.16 25.64 12.76
N THR A 167 -1.33 26.90 13.14
CA THR A 167 -0.59 27.48 14.26
C THR A 167 -1.37 27.15 15.52
N PRO A 168 -0.79 26.42 16.49
CA PRO A 168 -1.47 26.11 17.73
C PRO A 168 -1.84 27.39 18.49
N PRO A 169 -2.94 27.41 19.25
CA PRO A 169 -3.28 28.54 20.12
C PRO A 169 -2.10 28.87 21.06
N GLY A 170 -1.64 30.12 21.05
CA GLY A 170 -0.49 30.57 21.84
C GLY A 170 0.89 30.15 21.30
N GLY A 171 0.95 29.50 20.14
CA GLY A 171 2.22 29.13 19.48
C GLY A 171 2.84 30.31 18.74
N HIS A 172 4.17 30.47 18.87
CA HIS A 172 4.93 31.49 18.14
C HIS A 172 5.29 31.07 16.71
N HIS A 173 5.22 29.78 16.40
CA HIS A 173 5.57 29.23 15.08
C HIS A 173 4.46 28.31 14.54
N PRO A 174 4.17 28.38 13.24
CA PRO A 174 3.22 27.48 12.61
C PRO A 174 3.78 26.05 12.59
N LEU A 175 2.89 25.05 12.66
CA LEU A 175 3.28 23.68 12.35
C LEU A 175 3.60 23.59 10.85
N VAL A 176 4.76 23.00 10.53
CA VAL A 176 5.22 22.83 9.16
C VAL A 176 5.17 21.36 8.78
N SER A 177 4.56 21.05 7.62
CA SER A 177 4.57 19.70 7.07
C SER A 177 5.39 19.65 5.78
N HIS A 178 6.57 19.03 5.85
CA HIS A 178 7.41 18.86 4.67
C HIS A 178 7.24 17.48 4.00
N ALA A 179 6.22 16.70 4.38
CA ALA A 179 6.00 15.35 3.86
C ALA A 179 5.41 15.38 2.44
N LYS A 180 5.90 14.48 1.56
CA LYS A 180 5.27 14.21 0.26
C LYS A 180 5.07 12.73 0.04
N PHE A 181 3.81 12.35 -0.17
CA PHE A 181 3.45 10.97 -0.41
C PHE A 181 2.07 10.88 -1.08
N ILE A 182 1.77 9.71 -1.64
CA ILE A 182 0.45 9.31 -2.12
C ILE A 182 0.19 7.89 -1.62
N VAL A 183 -0.94 7.67 -0.95
CA VAL A 183 -1.44 6.36 -0.57
C VAL A 183 -2.74 6.11 -1.33
N VAL A 184 -2.81 5.00 -2.06
CA VAL A 184 -3.96 4.59 -2.86
C VAL A 184 -4.52 3.28 -2.30
N ASP A 185 -5.83 3.27 -2.07
CA ASP A 185 -6.64 2.13 -1.62
C ASP A 185 -6.09 1.40 -0.38
N ARG A 186 -5.27 2.09 0.41
CA ARG A 186 -4.53 1.56 1.57
C ARG A 186 -3.55 0.43 1.24
N VAL A 187 -3.22 0.21 -0.03
CA VAL A 187 -2.41 -0.92 -0.50
C VAL A 187 -1.20 -0.52 -1.35
N ILE A 188 -1.23 0.67 -1.96
CA ILE A 188 -0.12 1.23 -2.73
C ILE A 188 0.30 2.54 -2.07
N THR A 189 1.60 2.72 -1.84
CA THR A 189 2.17 3.96 -1.31
C THR A 189 3.33 4.44 -2.16
N LEU A 190 3.27 5.67 -2.65
CA LEU A 190 4.40 6.38 -3.22
C LEU A 190 4.92 7.36 -2.16
N LEU A 191 6.13 7.14 -1.66
CA LEU A 191 6.85 8.09 -0.80
C LEU A 191 7.91 8.80 -1.64
N THR A 192 8.01 10.13 -1.58
CA THR A 192 8.91 10.87 -2.48
C THR A 192 9.43 12.18 -1.89
N SER A 193 10.56 12.66 -2.41
CA SER A 193 11.02 14.04 -2.23
C SER A 193 10.24 15.06 -3.07
N ALA A 194 9.58 14.63 -4.14
CA ALA A 194 8.89 15.48 -5.10
C ALA A 194 7.69 16.21 -4.47
N ASN A 195 7.67 17.53 -4.62
CA ASN A 195 6.45 18.31 -4.42
C ASN A 195 5.47 18.11 -5.57
N PHE A 196 4.21 18.48 -5.38
CA PHE A 196 3.22 18.50 -6.46
C PHE A 196 3.37 19.82 -7.22
N SER A 197 4.46 19.93 -7.99
CA SER A 197 4.81 21.13 -8.75
C SER A 197 5.46 20.77 -10.08
N TYR A 198 5.35 21.67 -11.06
CA TYR A 198 5.96 21.49 -12.38
C TYR A 198 7.46 21.19 -12.29
N SER A 199 8.20 21.91 -11.45
CA SER A 199 9.65 21.73 -11.32
C SER A 199 10.01 20.36 -10.76
N ALA A 200 9.32 19.90 -9.72
CA ALA A 200 9.54 18.54 -9.18
C ALA A 200 9.22 17.45 -10.22
N GLU A 201 8.23 17.68 -11.07
CA GLU A 201 7.79 16.70 -12.06
C GLU A 201 8.65 16.67 -13.34
N ASN A 202 9.35 17.76 -13.68
CA ASN A 202 9.97 17.92 -15.00
C ASN A 202 11.42 18.38 -14.97
N THR A 203 11.88 19.09 -13.94
CA THR A 203 13.19 19.77 -13.94
C THR A 203 14.10 19.40 -12.78
N ASN A 204 13.55 18.90 -11.69
CA ASN A 204 14.34 18.50 -10.53
C ASN A 204 14.73 17.03 -10.63
N ILE A 205 15.82 16.69 -9.94
CA ILE A 205 16.09 15.31 -9.56
C ILE A 205 15.29 15.01 -8.30
N GLU A 206 14.34 14.09 -8.40
CA GLU A 206 13.50 13.67 -7.27
C GLU A 206 13.60 12.16 -7.11
N LEU A 207 13.60 11.67 -5.88
CA LEU A 207 13.69 10.26 -5.56
C LEU A 207 12.45 9.83 -4.78
N GLY A 208 12.15 8.53 -4.84
CA GLY A 208 11.03 7.96 -4.10
C GLY A 208 11.03 6.44 -4.07
N LEU A 209 10.08 5.92 -3.31
CA LEU A 209 9.81 4.49 -3.15
C LEU A 209 8.34 4.25 -3.48
N LEU A 210 8.09 3.34 -4.41
CA LEU A 210 6.78 2.75 -4.62
C LEU A 210 6.70 1.46 -3.80
N VAL A 211 5.77 1.43 -2.85
CA VAL A 211 5.55 0.34 -1.91
C VAL A 211 4.17 -0.26 -2.21
N GLY A 212 4.14 -1.52 -2.63
CA GLY A 212 2.93 -2.22 -3.03
C GLY A 212 3.06 -2.84 -4.41
N THR A 213 2.22 -3.83 -4.70
CA THR A 213 2.15 -4.45 -6.03
C THR A 213 1.24 -3.61 -6.90
N ALA A 214 1.85 -2.86 -7.80
CA ALA A 214 1.17 -2.28 -8.94
C ALA A 214 0.42 -3.38 -9.73
N PRO A 215 -0.87 -3.24 -10.05
CA PRO A 215 -1.48 -4.11 -11.04
C PRO A 215 -0.70 -3.99 -12.36
N GLY A 216 -0.09 -5.08 -12.83
CA GLY A 216 0.65 -5.14 -14.09
C GLY A 216 2.18 -5.25 -13.99
N SER A 217 2.80 -5.27 -12.81
CA SER A 217 4.23 -5.58 -12.70
C SER A 217 4.46 -7.10 -12.82
N VAL A 218 4.33 -7.62 -14.04
CA VAL A 218 5.03 -8.86 -14.40
C VAL A 218 6.52 -8.51 -14.32
N ASP A 219 7.21 -9.17 -13.40
CA ASP A 219 8.66 -9.09 -13.19
C ASP A 219 9.35 -9.44 -14.51
N SER A 220 9.63 -8.45 -15.36
CA SER A 220 10.49 -8.61 -16.53
C SER A 220 11.93 -8.64 -16.05
N ARG A 221 12.33 -9.76 -15.45
CA ARG A 221 13.74 -10.06 -15.23
C ARG A 221 14.37 -10.35 -16.59
N VAL A 222 15.29 -9.48 -16.98
CA VAL A 222 16.46 -9.86 -17.79
C VAL A 222 17.54 -10.32 -16.81
#